data_AF-A0A317Z1U8-F1
#
_entry.id   AF-A0A317Z1U8-F1
#
_cell.length_a   1.000
_cell.length_b   1.000
_cell.length_c   1.000
_cell.angle_alpha   90.00
_cell.angle_beta   90.00
_cell.angle_gamma   90.00
#
_symmetry.space_group_name_H-M   'P 1'
#
loop_
_entity.id
_entity.type
_entity.pdbx_description
1 polymer ?
#
loop_
_entity_poly.entity_id
_entity_poly.type
_entity_poly.pdbx_seq_one_letter_code
_entity_poly.pdbx_strand_id
1 'polypeptide(L)'
;SNPAHRGQTATIDIIGMPKTSLLTRVQWKDSSGSIVEDSGPVFTEEEAEHIAEFVIPSSAKSGEVYTVQLVVGNHIVASDSLIVHVN
;
A
#
# COMPACT_ATOMS: atom_id res chain seq x y z
N SER A 1 -7.78 -10.62 -4.57
CA SER A 1 -6.50 -9.98 -4.87
C SER A 1 -6.49 -9.50 -6.29
N ASN A 2 -6.04 -8.27 -6.47
CA ASN A 2 -5.84 -7.69 -7.80
C ASN A 2 -4.56 -8.32 -8.40
N PRO A 3 -4.60 -8.93 -9.59
CA PRO A 3 -3.41 -9.47 -10.22
C PRO A 3 -2.47 -8.30 -10.61
N ALA A 4 -1.18 -8.44 -10.31
CA ALA A 4 -0.16 -7.47 -10.70
C ALA A 4 1.02 -8.13 -11.40
N HIS A 5 1.71 -7.37 -12.24
CA HIS A 5 2.92 -7.81 -12.92
C HIS A 5 4.16 -7.09 -12.39
N ARG A 6 5.34 -7.67 -12.61
CA ARG A 6 6.63 -7.05 -12.28
C ARG A 6 6.76 -5.69 -12.96
N GLY A 7 7.22 -4.69 -12.22
CA GLY A 7 7.39 -3.33 -12.72
C GLY A 7 6.07 -2.57 -12.97
N GLN A 8 4.92 -3.18 -12.70
CA GLN A 8 3.65 -2.48 -12.71
C GLN A 8 3.59 -1.56 -11.48
N THR A 9 3.10 -0.34 -11.67
CA THR A 9 2.70 0.53 -10.56
C THR A 9 1.32 0.11 -10.08
N ALA A 10 1.24 -0.27 -8.82
CA ALA A 10 0.00 -0.43 -8.10
C ALA A 10 -0.43 0.95 -7.56
N THR A 11 -1.64 1.35 -7.92
CA THR A 11 -2.31 2.53 -7.35
C THR A 11 -3.41 2.05 -6.42
N ILE A 12 -3.72 2.84 -5.40
CA ILE A 12 -4.78 2.53 -4.46
C ILE A 12 -5.70 3.74 -4.31
N ASP A 13 -7.01 3.49 -4.31
CA ASP A 13 -7.98 4.53 -4.02
C ASP A 13 -8.17 4.61 -2.50
N ILE A 14 -7.99 5.80 -1.92
CA ILE A 14 -8.14 6.04 -0.48
C ILE A 14 -9.41 6.85 -0.27
N ILE A 15 -10.48 6.12 0.01
CA ILE A 15 -11.80 6.69 0.27
C ILE A 15 -12.08 6.64 1.77
N GLY A 16 -12.46 7.78 2.35
CA GLY A 16 -12.91 7.86 3.73
C GLY A 16 -11.78 7.94 4.74
N MET A 17 -10.67 8.60 4.40
CA MET A 17 -9.58 8.85 5.34
C MET A 17 -10.13 9.60 6.57
N PRO A 18 -9.88 9.10 7.80
CA PRO A 18 -10.45 9.71 8.98
C PRO A 18 -9.86 11.10 9.23
N LYS A 19 -10.73 12.08 9.50
CA LYS A 19 -10.32 13.41 9.94
C LYS A 19 -9.91 13.36 11.41
N THR A 20 -8.62 13.29 11.66
CA THR A 20 -8.04 13.13 13.01
C THR A 20 -6.73 13.89 13.15
N SER A 21 -6.36 14.22 14.38
CA SER A 21 -5.02 14.75 14.70
C SER A 21 -3.97 13.65 14.88
N LEU A 22 -4.40 12.38 14.81
CA LEU A 22 -3.49 11.24 14.87
C LEU A 22 -2.66 11.17 13.58
N LEU A 23 -1.41 10.75 13.74
CA LEU A 23 -0.51 10.51 12.63
C LEU A 23 -1.11 9.46 11.69
N THR A 24 -1.28 9.82 10.42
CA THR A 24 -1.76 8.93 9.36
C THR A 24 -0.66 8.64 8.37
N ARG A 25 -0.53 7.38 7.94
CA ARG A 25 0.46 6.91 6.96
C ARG A 25 -0.13 5.82 6.09
N VAL A 26 0.42 5.65 4.91
CA VAL A 26 0.21 4.48 4.07
C VAL A 26 1.47 3.62 4.08
N GLN A 27 1.30 2.32 4.30
CA GLN A 27 2.40 1.36 4.37
C GLN A 27 2.16 0.20 3.41
N TRP A 28 3.17 -0.13 2.62
CA TRP A 28 3.20 -1.35 1.82
C TRP A 28 4.00 -2.43 2.53
N LYS A 29 3.46 -3.64 2.52
CA LYS A 29 4.06 -4.80 3.14
C LYS A 29 4.18 -5.94 2.15
N ASP A 30 5.30 -6.65 2.18
CA ASP A 30 5.50 -7.87 1.39
C ASP A 30 4.85 -9.10 2.06
N SER A 31 5.02 -10.26 1.42
CA SER A 31 4.46 -11.54 1.88
C SER A 31 4.99 -12.03 3.23
N SER A 32 6.14 -11.50 3.69
CA SER A 32 6.68 -11.79 5.01
C SER A 32 6.07 -10.91 6.10
N GLY A 33 5.30 -9.89 5.71
CA GLY A 33 4.81 -8.85 6.61
C GLY A 33 5.84 -7.78 6.90
N SER A 34 6.93 -7.69 6.13
CA SER A 34 7.92 -6.62 6.24
C SER A 34 7.42 -5.38 5.52
N ILE A 35 7.62 -4.20 6.12
CA ILE A 35 7.31 -2.92 5.46
C ILE A 35 8.35 -2.69 4.37
N VAL A 36 7.90 -2.57 3.14
CA VAL A 36 8.74 -2.31 1.96
C VAL A 36 8.66 -0.85 1.50
N GLU A 37 7.59 -0.14 1.86
CA GLU A 37 7.43 1.29 1.64
C GLU A 37 6.54 1.93 2.72
N ASP A 38 6.88 3.15 3.14
CA ASP A 38 6.13 3.95 4.11
C ASP A 38 6.05 5.38 3.56
N SER A 39 4.83 5.90 3.41
CA SER A 39 4.58 7.23 2.82
C SER A 39 5.13 8.39 3.66
N GLY A 40 5.48 8.14 4.92
CA GLY A 40 5.55 9.22 5.92
C GLY A 40 4.15 9.74 6.28
N PRO A 41 4.07 10.80 7.09
CA PRO A 41 2.82 11.46 7.45
C PRO A 41 2.08 11.98 6.21
N VAL A 42 0.79 11.72 6.13
CA VAL A 42 -0.12 12.28 5.10
C VAL A 42 -1.32 12.96 5.76
N PHE A 43 -1.83 14.02 5.15
CA PHE A 43 -2.85 14.89 5.73
C PHE A 43 -4.15 14.98 4.91
N THR A 44 -4.13 14.55 3.65
CA THR A 44 -5.31 14.50 2.77
C THR A 44 -5.41 13.14 2.06
N GLU A 45 -6.61 12.80 1.60
CA GLU A 45 -6.85 11.61 0.78
C GLU A 45 -5.99 11.65 -0.50
N GLU A 46 -6.02 12.77 -1.23
CA GLU A 46 -5.28 12.94 -2.48
C GLU A 46 -3.76 12.83 -2.31
N GLU A 47 -3.21 13.36 -1.21
CA GLU A 47 -1.79 13.19 -0.88
C GLU A 47 -1.48 11.71 -0.58
N ALA A 48 -2.35 11.05 0.18
CA ALA A 48 -2.19 9.66 0.52
C ALA A 48 -2.26 8.76 -0.73
N GLU A 49 -3.18 9.01 -1.66
CA GLU A 49 -3.31 8.26 -2.93
C GLU A 49 -2.07 8.42 -3.81
N HIS A 50 -1.61 9.67 -3.99
CA HIS A 50 -0.46 9.97 -4.83
C HIS A 50 0.85 9.39 -4.28
N ILE A 51 1.05 9.42 -2.95
CA ILE A 51 2.28 8.89 -2.33
C ILE A 51 2.20 7.37 -2.16
N ALA A 52 1.00 6.78 -2.11
CA ALA A 52 0.81 5.34 -1.93
C ALA A 52 1.01 4.51 -3.20
N GLU A 53 1.42 5.11 -4.32
CA GLU A 53 1.82 4.35 -5.49
C GLU A 53 2.99 3.41 -5.16
N PHE A 54 2.92 2.16 -5.59
CA PHE A 54 3.96 1.17 -5.33
C PHE A 54 4.35 0.43 -6.59
N VAL A 55 5.64 0.44 -6.93
CA VAL A 55 6.15 -0.31 -8.08
C VAL A 55 6.47 -1.74 -7.65
N ILE A 56 5.79 -2.72 -8.22
CA ILE A 56 6.06 -4.13 -7.94
C ILE A 56 7.53 -4.45 -8.31
N PRO A 57 8.36 -4.95 -7.37
CA PRO A 57 9.75 -5.23 -7.63
C PRO A 57 9.92 -6.16 -8.85
N SER A 58 10.92 -5.88 -9.69
CA SER A 58 11.23 -6.73 -10.85
C SER A 58 11.66 -8.14 -10.47
N SER A 59 12.15 -8.32 -9.24
CA SER A 59 12.50 -9.60 -8.63
C SER A 59 11.30 -10.34 -8.02
N ALA A 60 10.11 -9.74 -7.98
CA ALA A 60 8.95 -10.34 -7.32
C ALA A 60 8.58 -11.68 -7.94
N LYS A 61 8.20 -12.65 -7.11
CA LYS A 61 7.86 -14.01 -7.55
C LYS A 61 6.36 -14.13 -7.79
N SER A 62 5.99 -15.02 -8.72
CA SER A 62 4.57 -15.37 -8.89
C SER A 62 4.02 -15.93 -7.58
N GLY A 63 2.85 -15.45 -7.18
CA GLY A 63 2.22 -15.76 -5.90
C GLY A 63 2.66 -14.88 -4.71
N GLU A 64 3.65 -13.99 -4.87
CA GLU A 64 3.91 -12.99 -3.84
C GLU A 64 2.73 -12.03 -3.69
N VAL A 65 2.39 -11.72 -2.45
CA VAL A 65 1.35 -10.77 -2.08
C VAL A 65 2.02 -9.51 -1.54
N TYR A 66 1.53 -8.36 -2.02
CA TYR A 66 1.82 -7.06 -1.44
C TYR A 66 0.54 -6.48 -0.89
N THR A 67 0.59 -5.98 0.35
CA THR A 67 -0.55 -5.44 1.08
C THR A 67 -0.31 -3.98 1.38
N VAL A 68 -1.24 -3.12 0.99
CA VAL A 68 -1.27 -1.72 1.41
C VAL A 68 -2.09 -1.57 2.68
N GLN A 69 -1.70 -0.67 3.57
CA GLN A 69 -2.40 -0.39 4.82
C GLN A 69 -2.47 1.11 5.06
N LEU A 70 -3.66 1.62 5.37
CA LEU A 70 -3.83 2.93 5.96
C LEU A 70 -3.71 2.78 7.49
N VAL A 71 -2.71 3.43 8.07
CA VAL A 71 -2.38 3.35 9.49
C VAL A 71 -2.63 4.71 10.13
N VAL A 72 -3.42 4.73 11.20
CA VAL A 72 -3.80 5.94 11.94
C VAL A 72 -3.48 5.72 13.41
N GLY A 73 -2.55 6.52 13.97
CA GLY A 73 -2.16 6.44 15.37
C GLY A 73 -1.72 5.03 15.81
N ASN A 74 -1.06 4.27 14.91
CA ASN A 74 -0.62 2.88 15.07
C ASN A 74 -1.71 1.80 14.90
N HIS A 75 -2.93 2.17 14.50
CA HIS A 75 -3.98 1.22 14.16
C HIS A 75 -4.18 1.13 12.65
N ILE A 76 -4.30 -0.09 12.13
CA ILE A 76 -4.69 -0.31 10.73
C ILE A 76 -6.19 -0.04 10.64
N VAL A 77 -6.59 0.91 9.80
CA VAL A 77 -8.00 1.30 9.62
C VAL A 77 -8.56 0.84 8.27
N ALA A 78 -7.69 0.60 7.29
CA ALA A 78 -8.04 0.03 5.99
C ALA A 78 -6.84 -0.74 5.41
N SER A 79 -7.12 -1.72 4.56
CA SER A 79 -6.08 -2.49 3.86
C SER A 79 -6.62 -3.10 2.58
N ASP A 80 -5.76 -3.19 1.56
CA ASP A 80 -6.02 -3.97 0.34
C ASP A 80 -4.77 -4.76 -0.08
N SER A 81 -4.92 -5.73 -0.97
CA SER A 81 -3.83 -6.59 -1.40
C SER A 81 -3.89 -6.96 -2.88
N LEU A 82 -2.70 -7.02 -3.47
CA LEU A 82 -2.46 -7.52 -4.81
C LEU A 82 -1.62 -8.80 -4.75
N ILE A 83 -1.77 -9.65 -5.77
CA ILE A 83 -0.99 -10.88 -5.92
C ILE A 83 -0.25 -10.84 -7.25
N VAL A 84 1.05 -11.09 -7.20
CA VAL A 84 1.91 -11.04 -8.38
C VAL A 84 1.66 -12.26 -9.24
N HIS A 85 1.39 -12.02 -10.52
CA HIS A 85 1.32 -13.03 -11.57
C HIS A 85 2.45 -12.78 -12.56
N VAL A 86 3.37 -13.73 -12.64
CA VAL A 86 4.44 -13.72 -13.65
C VAL A 86 4.05 -14.72 -14.73
N ASN A 87 3.94 -14.24 -15.96
CA ASN A 87 3.76 -15.08 -17.15
C ASN A 87 5.10 -15.60 -17.67
#